data_AF-A0A5D0TRT0-F1
#
_entry.id   AF-A0A5D0TRT0-F1
#
_cell.length_a   1.000
_cell.length_b   1.000
_cell.length_c   1.000
_cell.angle_alpha   90.00
_cell.angle_beta   90.00
_cell.angle_gamma   90.00
#
_symmetry.space_group_name_H-M   'P 1'
#
loop_
_entity.id
_entity.type
_entity.pdbx_description
1 polymer ?
#
loop_
_entity_poly.entity_id
_entity_poly.type
_entity_poly.pdbx_seq_one_letter_code
_entity_poly.pdbx_strand_id
1 'polypeptide(L)'
;MNTPVNPTDQVLARLREEFQGHRIWRATCPDGKLGAWVATLHDLKAGVEATVVRNNAQELHEALTVELNRASINPESNPTKWVRW
;
A
#
# COMPACT_ATOMS: atom_id res chain seq x y z
N MET A 1 27.98 1.23 11.82
CA MET A 1 27.26 2.49 11.49
C MET A 1 25.85 2.37 12.06
N ASN A 2 25.54 3.09 13.13
CA ASN A 2 24.19 3.13 13.70
C ASN A 2 23.40 4.23 12.96
N THR A 3 22.77 3.89 11.84
CA THR A 3 21.79 4.78 11.22
C THR A 3 20.68 4.97 12.26
N PRO A 4 20.39 6.20 12.72
CA PRO A 4 19.29 6.41 13.65
C PRO A 4 18.02 5.89 12.98
N VAL A 5 17.41 4.88 13.60
CA VAL A 5 16.20 4.25 13.08
C VAL A 5 15.11 5.31 13.10
N ASN A 6 14.78 5.86 11.94
CA ASN A 6 13.74 6.86 11.83
C ASN A 6 12.41 6.19 12.21
N PRO A 7 11.59 6.76 13.11
CA PRO A 7 10.30 6.19 13.48
C PRO A 7 9.38 5.98 12.27
N THR A 8 9.54 6.80 11.22
CA THR A 8 8.87 6.61 9.92
C THR A 8 9.23 5.28 9.27
N ASP A 9 10.51 4.91 9.29
CA ASP A 9 11.00 3.71 8.64
C ASP A 9 10.50 2.46 9.36
N GLN A 10 10.30 2.52 10.67
CA GLN A 10 9.67 1.44 11.44
C GLN A 10 8.21 1.25 11.04
N VAL A 11 7.46 2.33 10.86
CA VAL A 11 6.07 2.28 10.40
C VAL A 11 6.00 1.71 8.97
N LEU A 12 6.91 2.13 8.10
CA LEU A 12 7.00 1.61 6.74
C LEU A 12 7.34 0.11 6.71
N ALA A 13 8.25 -0.35 7.58
CA ALA A 13 8.58 -1.77 7.70
C ALA A 13 7.36 -2.59 8.13
N ARG A 14 6.63 -2.15 9.16
CA ARG A 14 5.39 -2.83 9.62
C ARG A 14 4.35 -2.94 8.51
N LEU A 15 4.10 -1.85 7.78
CA LEU A 15 3.14 -1.86 6.66
C LEU A 15 3.52 -2.88 5.58
N ARG A 16 4.82 -3.03 5.28
CA ARG A 16 5.30 -3.99 4.29
C ARG A 16 5.18 -5.44 4.76
N GLU A 17 5.35 -5.69 6.05
CA GLU A 17 5.16 -7.01 6.65
C GLU A 17 3.68 -7.43 6.66
N GLU A 18 2.79 -6.48 6.93
CA GLU A 18 1.34 -6.70 7.02
C GLU A 18 0.68 -6.85 5.64
N PHE A 19 1.06 -6.00 4.67
CA PHE A 19 0.46 -5.98 3.33
C PHE A 19 1.39 -6.60 2.29
N GLN A 20 1.66 -7.90 2.44
CA GLN A 20 2.47 -8.65 1.48
C GLN A 20 1.83 -8.62 0.08
N GLY A 21 2.64 -8.35 -0.96
CA GLY A 21 2.17 -8.15 -2.33
C GLY A 21 1.93 -6.68 -2.72
N HIS A 22 1.94 -5.76 -1.76
CA HIS A 22 1.91 -4.33 -2.04
C HIS A 22 3.33 -3.76 -2.08
N ARG A 23 3.60 -2.94 -3.09
CA ARG A 23 4.77 -2.06 -3.11
C ARG A 23 4.41 -0.80 -2.32
N ILE A 24 5.02 -0.61 -1.15
CA ILE A 24 4.74 0.55 -0.28
C ILE A 24 5.99 1.42 -0.17
N TRP A 25 5.84 2.73 -0.35
CA TRP A 25 6.91 3.71 -0.23
C TRP A 25 6.39 5.08 0.23
N ARG A 26 7.32 5.96 0.61
CA ARG A 26 7.02 7.35 0.94
C ARG A 26 7.56 8.26 -0.15
N ALA A 27 6.71 9.07 -0.75
CA ALA A 27 7.13 10.07 -1.72
C ALA A 27 7.93 11.16 -1.02
N THR A 28 8.98 11.65 -1.66
CA THR A 28 9.71 12.84 -1.21
C THR A 28 9.13 14.06 -1.89
N CYS A 29 8.72 15.05 -1.09
CA CYS A 29 8.29 16.33 -1.64
C CYS A 29 9.50 17.11 -2.17
N PRO A 30 9.30 18.02 -3.15
CA PRO A 30 10.39 18.87 -3.67
C PRO A 30 11.06 19.74 -2.62
N ASP A 31 10.38 20.00 -1.49
CA ASP A 31 10.88 20.77 -0.34
C ASP A 31 11.80 19.94 0.59
N GLY A 32 12.13 18.71 0.22
CA GLY A 32 12.98 17.81 1.00
C GLY A 32 12.27 17.19 2.22
N LYS A 33 10.99 17.48 2.43
CA LYS A 33 10.21 16.85 3.49
C LYS A 33 9.64 15.52 3.01
N LEU A 34 9.44 14.63 3.97
CA LEU A 34 8.78 13.37 3.73
C LEU A 34 7.31 13.62 3.40
N GLY A 35 6.94 13.35 2.15
CA GLY A 35 5.63 13.60 1.59
C GLY A 35 4.65 12.45 1.83
N ALA A 36 3.78 12.25 0.83
CA ALA A 36 2.68 11.30 0.88
C ALA A 36 3.15 9.84 0.99
N TRP A 37 2.31 9.04 1.63
CA TRP A 37 2.43 7.59 1.73
C TRP A 37 1.73 6.95 0.55
N VAL A 38 2.43 6.05 -0.15
CA VAL A 38 1.95 5.42 -1.37
C VAL A 38 2.04 3.92 -1.23
N ALA A 39 0.96 3.23 -1.57
CA ALA A 39 0.91 1.78 -1.71
C ALA A 39 0.37 1.43 -3.10
N THR A 40 1.03 0.53 -3.81
CA THR A 40 0.52 -0.03 -5.06
C THR A 40 0.42 -1.54 -4.91
N LEU A 41 -0.76 -2.09 -5.15
CA LEU A 41 -0.94 -3.53 -5.27
C LEU A 41 -0.44 -3.96 -6.64
N HIS A 42 0.60 -4.79 -6.67
CA HIS A 42 1.11 -5.34 -7.92
C HIS A 42 0.50 -6.73 -8.13
N ASP A 43 -0.67 -6.78 -8.76
CA ASP A 43 -1.32 -8.02 -9.16
C ASP A 43 -1.26 -8.21 -10.68
N LEU A 44 -0.24 -8.96 -11.11
CA LEU A 44 -0.02 -9.31 -12.51
C LEU A 44 -1.15 -10.16 -13.12
N LYS A 45 -1.95 -10.86 -12.30
CA LYS A 45 -3.06 -11.70 -12.78
C LYS A 45 -4.34 -10.89 -12.98
N ALA A 46 -4.55 -9.85 -12.17
CA ALA A 46 -5.68 -8.95 -12.31
C ALA A 46 -5.51 -7.95 -13.47
N GLY A 47 -4.26 -7.68 -13.88
CA GLY A 47 -3.95 -6.66 -14.90
C GLY A 47 -4.24 -5.23 -14.46
N VAL A 48 -4.58 -5.03 -13.17
CA VAL A 48 -4.90 -3.75 -12.56
C VAL A 48 -3.93 -3.50 -11.41
N GLU A 49 -3.16 -2.43 -11.51
CA GLU A 49 -2.35 -1.91 -10.40
C GLU A 49 -3.19 -0.90 -9.62
N ALA A 50 -3.66 -1.28 -8.43
CA ALA A 50 -4.38 -0.36 -7.56
C ALA A 50 -3.37 0.48 -6.77
N THR A 51 -3.28 1.78 -7.05
CA THR A 51 -2.42 2.71 -6.32
C THR A 51 -3.23 3.57 -5.35
N VAL A 52 -2.90 3.48 -4.07
CA VAL A 52 -3.46 4.28 -2.97
C VAL A 52 -2.41 5.28 -2.50
N VAL A 53 -2.80 6.56 -2.44
CA VAL A 53 -1.96 7.65 -1.92
C VAL A 53 -2.66 8.32 -0.75
N ARG A 54 -1.98 8.49 0.38
CA ARG A 54 -2.49 9.13 1.60
C ARG A 54 -1.47 10.05 2.25
N ASN A 55 -1.95 10.99 3.05
CA ASN A 55 -1.08 12.01 3.65
C ASN A 55 -0.35 11.51 4.90
N ASN A 56 -0.88 10.49 5.57
CA ASN A 56 -0.26 9.85 6.72
C ASN A 56 -0.36 8.31 6.66
N ALA A 57 0.41 7.64 7.52
CA ALA A 57 0.51 6.19 7.54
C ALA A 57 -0.76 5.49 8.03
N GLN A 58 -1.50 6.12 8.95
CA GLN A 58 -2.73 5.54 9.51
C GLN A 58 -3.84 5.49 8.45
N GLU A 59 -4.05 6.58 7.72
CA GLU A 59 -4.99 6.63 6.60
C GLU A 59 -4.63 5.60 5.51
N LEU A 60 -3.33 5.38 5.28
CA LEU A 60 -2.89 4.36 4.33
C LEU A 60 -3.23 2.95 4.84
N HIS A 61 -2.96 2.68 6.12
CA HIS A 61 -3.29 1.40 6.77
C HIS A 61 -4.79 1.10 6.73
N GLU A 62 -5.62 2.07 7.11
CA GLU A 62 -7.08 1.93 7.08
C GLU A 62 -7.60 1.69 5.66
N ALA A 63 -7.08 2.43 4.66
CA ALA A 63 -7.46 2.23 3.27
C ALA A 63 -7.10 0.83 2.77
N LEU A 64 -5.88 0.35 3.05
CA LEU A 64 -5.43 -0.99 2.65
C LEU A 64 -6.24 -2.08 3.37
N THR A 65 -6.58 -1.89 4.64
CA THR A 65 -7.42 -2.83 5.41
C THR A 65 -8.83 -2.92 4.83
N VAL A 66 -9.43 -1.81 4.42
CA VAL A 66 -10.74 -1.81 3.76
C VAL A 66 -10.69 -2.56 2.44
N GLU A 67 -9.67 -2.34 1.62
CA GLU A 67 -9.50 -3.05 0.35
C GLU A 67 -9.27 -4.55 0.57
N LEU A 68 -8.46 -4.94 1.56
CA LEU A 68 -8.24 -6.34 1.93
C LEU A 68 -9.56 -7.01 2.37
N ASN A 69 -10.36 -6.32 3.18
CA ASN A 69 -11.67 -6.81 3.61
C ASN A 69 -12.66 -6.93 2.45
N ARG A 70 -12.64 -6.00 1.50
CA ARG A 70 -13.47 -6.11 0.28
C ARG A 70 -13.09 -7.34 -0.54
N ALA A 71 -11.80 -7.61 -0.67
CA ALA A 71 -11.32 -8.81 -1.37
C ALA A 71 -11.67 -10.11 -0.62
N SER A 72 -11.70 -10.11 0.72
CA SER A 72 -11.98 -11.31 1.52
C SER A 72 -13.47 -11.66 1.65
N ILE A 73 -14.35 -10.66 1.67
CA ILE A 73 -15.82 -10.86 1.79
C ILE A 73 -16.42 -11.44 0.50
N ASN A 74 -15.70 -11.35 -0.61
CA ASN A 74 -16.17 -11.82 -1.91
C ASN A 74 -15.33 -13.03 -2.38
N PRO A 75 -15.63 -14.26 -1.93
CA PRO A 75 -14.85 -15.45 -2.34
C PRO A 75 -14.98 -15.78 -3.84
N GLU A 76 -15.96 -15.19 -4.55
CA GLU A 76 -16.06 -15.21 -6.01
C GLU A 76 -15.31 -14.06 -6.71
N SER A 77 -14.81 -13.07 -5.96
CA SER A 77 -13.73 -12.21 -6.42
C SER A 77 -12.42 -12.98 -6.34
N ASN A 78 -12.31 -14.00 -7.18
CA ASN A 78 -11.02 -14.30 -7.77
C ASN A 78 -10.45 -12.93 -8.21
N PRO A 79 -9.23 -12.52 -7.81
CA PRO A 79 -8.64 -11.26 -8.30
C PRO A 79 -8.60 -11.19 -9.85
N THR A 80 -8.87 -12.32 -10.51
CA THR A 80 -9.01 -12.51 -11.96
C THR A 80 -10.40 -12.14 -12.56
N LYS A 81 -11.32 -11.45 -11.87
CA LYS A 81 -12.58 -10.98 -12.48
C LYS A 81 -12.74 -9.47 -12.45
N TRP A 82 -11.95 -8.79 -13.27
CA TRP A 82 -12.41 -7.59 -13.97
C TRP A 82 -12.30 -7.85 -15.46
N VAL A 83 -13.37 -8.41 -16.04
CA VAL A 83 -13.45 -8.72 -17.47
C VAL A 83 -14.15 -7.57 -18.19
N ARG A 84 -13.43 -7.03 -19.18
CA ARG A 84 -13.86 -6.37 -20.45
C ARG A 84 -14.87 -5.23 -20.37
N TRP A 85 -14.50 -4.06 -20.89
CA TRP A 85 -14.74 -3.66 -22.29
C TRP A 85 -13.57 -2.78 -22.77
#